data_AF-A0A2M8NHM9-F1
#
_entry.id   AF-A0A2M8NHM9-F1
#
_cell.length_a   1.000
_cell.length_b   1.000
_cell.length_c   1.000
_cell.angle_alpha   90.00
_cell.angle_beta   90.00
_cell.angle_gamma   90.00
#
_symmetry.space_group_name_H-M   'P 1'
#
loop_
_entity.id
_entity.type
_entity.pdbx_description
1 polymer ?
#
loop_
_entity_poly.entity_id
_entity_poly.type
_entity_poly.pdbx_seq_one_letter_code
_entity_poly.pdbx_strand_id
1 'polypeptide(L)'
;MPSYRLYGLLVILFGLVIAVALEVGRRMPAPLETSLIALPNCVIPCTLGIVPGISDRADVTAVIERVGGYTSDQTTPTRSAFSLRDRAGSDLFFVVADFNFADGQRVGAFTVWRLVANADLGQLSDLLLAGYTPNRVIRSCEGVLPRQMAMTFAFEDRLSAFFLLRDGLNPQTPISLLEVRAPNIMYDTALGNLNCSVESRWQGFAALWRYFPGIP
;
A
#
# COMPACT_ATOMS: atom_id res chain seq x y z
N MET A 1 -44.66 37.24 -17.48
CA MET A 1 -43.27 37.60 -17.87
C MET A 1 -42.40 37.49 -16.63
N PRO A 2 -41.51 36.49 -16.52
CA PRO A 2 -40.62 36.38 -15.37
C PRO A 2 -39.68 37.59 -15.32
N SER A 3 -39.67 38.28 -14.18
CA SER A 3 -38.90 39.51 -14.00
C SER A 3 -37.39 39.23 -14.03
N TYR A 4 -36.61 40.13 -14.63
CA TYR A 4 -35.14 40.07 -14.68
C TYR A 4 -34.48 39.85 -13.31
N ARG A 5 -35.19 40.20 -12.22
CA ARG A 5 -34.76 39.96 -10.83
C ARG A 5 -34.70 38.48 -10.47
N LEU A 6 -35.60 37.64 -11.00
CA LEU A 6 -35.60 36.20 -10.76
C LEU A 6 -34.39 35.52 -11.41
N TYR A 7 -34.02 35.95 -12.61
CA TYR A 7 -32.84 35.43 -13.32
C TYR A 7 -31.54 35.84 -12.63
N GLY A 8 -31.42 37.09 -12.18
CA GLY A 8 -30.26 37.53 -11.42
C GLY A 8 -30.05 36.73 -10.14
N LEU A 9 -31.15 36.44 -9.42
CA LEU A 9 -31.10 35.69 -8.18
C LEU A 9 -30.72 34.21 -8.42
N LEU A 10 -31.22 33.60 -9.49
CA LEU A 10 -30.85 32.24 -9.89
C LEU A 10 -29.37 32.12 -10.25
N VAL A 11 -28.79 33.08 -10.98
CA VAL A 11 -27.37 33.07 -11.34
C VAL A 11 -26.48 33.16 -10.10
N ILE A 12 -26.83 34.03 -9.14
CA ILE A 12 -26.08 34.15 -7.89
C ILE A 12 -26.17 32.85 -7.09
N LEU A 13 -27.35 32.25 -7.00
CA LEU A 13 -27.55 30.99 -6.26
C LEU A 13 -26.76 29.85 -6.90
N PHE A 14 -26.75 29.76 -8.23
CA PHE A 14 -25.97 28.75 -8.96
C PHE A 14 -24.46 28.93 -8.76
N GLY A 15 -23.98 30.18 -8.83
CA GLY A 15 -22.57 30.50 -8.56
C GLY A 15 -22.16 30.12 -7.14
N LEU A 16 -23.04 30.36 -6.15
CA LEU A 16 -22.78 30.06 -4.76
C LEU A 16 -22.77 28.55 -4.49
N VAL A 17 -23.70 27.79 -5.09
CA VAL A 17 -23.71 26.32 -5.00
C VAL A 17 -22.46 25.70 -5.63
N ILE A 18 -22.01 26.20 -6.78
CA ILE A 18 -20.78 25.72 -7.43
C ILE A 18 -19.55 26.04 -6.57
N ALA A 19 -19.46 27.26 -6.03
CA ALA A 19 -18.35 27.65 -5.16
C ALA A 19 -18.27 26.77 -3.90
N VAL A 20 -19.41 26.49 -3.26
CA VAL A 20 -19.48 25.59 -2.11
C VAL A 20 -19.11 24.16 -2.52
N ALA A 21 -19.60 23.64 -3.64
CA ALA A 21 -19.25 22.30 -4.11
C ALA A 21 -17.75 22.15 -4.43
N LEU A 22 -17.12 23.19 -5.00
CA LEU A 22 -15.68 23.22 -5.28
C LEU A 22 -14.85 23.30 -4.00
N GLU A 23 -15.27 24.11 -3.02
CA GLU A 23 -14.57 24.22 -1.74
C GLU A 23 -14.72 22.94 -0.90
N VAL A 24 -15.90 22.32 -0.92
CA VAL A 24 -16.15 21.00 -0.31
C VAL A 24 -15.32 19.93 -1.01
N GLY A 25 -15.28 19.92 -2.35
CA GLY A 25 -14.45 19.00 -3.13
C GLY A 25 -12.94 19.18 -2.90
N ARG A 26 -12.48 20.41 -2.64
CA ARG A 26 -11.08 20.70 -2.25
C ARG A 26 -10.73 20.25 -0.84
N ARG A 27 -11.69 20.25 0.08
CA ARG A 27 -11.50 19.83 1.48
C ARG A 27 -11.73 18.34 1.69
N MET A 28 -12.40 17.67 0.76
CA MET A 28 -12.47 16.21 0.74
C MET A 28 -11.11 15.67 0.32
N PRO A 29 -10.43 14.84 1.15
CA PRO A 29 -9.27 14.11 0.68
C PRO A 29 -9.69 13.33 -0.57
N ALA A 30 -8.89 13.43 -1.63
CA ALA A 30 -9.11 12.66 -2.85
C ALA A 30 -9.32 11.20 -2.44
N PRO A 31 -10.40 10.53 -2.89
CA PRO A 31 -10.54 9.11 -2.63
C PRO A 31 -9.26 8.44 -3.15
N LEU A 32 -8.62 7.64 -2.30
CA LEU A 32 -7.49 6.81 -2.71
C LEU A 32 -7.93 6.09 -3.99
N GLU A 33 -7.31 6.43 -5.12
CA GLU A 33 -7.52 5.69 -6.36
C GLU A 33 -7.29 4.22 -6.04
N THR A 34 -8.22 3.37 -6.46
CA THR A 34 -8.28 1.98 -6.02
C THR A 34 -7.02 1.20 -6.39
N SER A 35 -6.25 1.66 -7.38
CA SER A 35 -4.91 1.15 -7.63
C SER A 35 -3.85 2.04 -6.97
N LEU A 36 -3.39 1.56 -5.83
CA LEU A 36 -2.38 2.20 -4.98
C LEU A 36 -0.96 2.20 -5.56
N ILE A 37 -0.72 1.50 -6.68
CA ILE A 37 0.57 1.34 -7.36
C ILE A 37 0.58 2.02 -8.75
N ALA A 38 -0.57 2.42 -9.31
CA ALA A 38 -0.65 2.91 -10.70
C ALA A 38 -0.24 4.38 -10.91
N LEU A 39 0.60 4.95 -10.04
CA LEU A 39 1.26 6.23 -10.31
C LEU A 39 2.70 5.97 -10.75
N PRO A 40 3.13 6.45 -11.94
CA PRO A 40 4.54 6.35 -12.32
C PRO A 40 5.37 7.06 -11.25
N ASN A 41 6.23 6.31 -10.57
CA ASN A 41 7.14 6.72 -9.49
C ASN A 41 6.61 6.71 -8.04
N CYS A 42 5.42 6.15 -7.76
CA CYS A 42 4.88 6.20 -6.38
C CYS A 42 4.21 4.89 -5.96
N VAL A 43 4.80 4.24 -4.96
CA VAL A 43 4.19 3.14 -4.20
C VAL A 43 3.59 3.74 -2.91
N ILE A 44 2.42 3.26 -2.48
CA ILE A 44 1.60 3.62 -1.29
C ILE A 44 2.17 4.60 -0.26
N PRO A 45 3.35 4.40 0.36
CA PRO A 45 3.93 5.39 1.27
C PRO A 45 3.86 6.82 0.71
N CYS A 46 4.12 6.94 -0.59
CA CYS A 46 4.23 8.21 -1.28
C CYS A 46 2.85 8.82 -1.61
N THR A 47 1.74 8.04 -1.65
CA THR A 47 0.38 8.60 -1.68
C THR A 47 -0.04 9.19 -0.34
N LEU A 48 0.57 8.73 0.75
CA LEU A 48 0.43 9.31 2.10
C LEU A 48 1.51 10.35 2.42
N GLY A 49 2.46 10.59 1.51
CA GLY A 49 3.60 11.49 1.72
C GLY A 49 4.65 10.97 2.71
N ILE A 50 4.60 9.69 3.08
CA ILE A 50 5.55 9.04 3.99
C ILE A 50 6.65 8.40 3.16
N VAL A 51 7.91 8.76 3.41
CA VAL A 51 9.07 8.21 2.70
C VAL A 51 10.05 7.63 3.71
N PRO A 52 10.24 6.29 3.73
CA PRO A 52 11.23 5.66 4.60
C PRO A 52 12.64 6.25 4.44
N GLY A 53 13.28 6.56 5.56
CA GLY A 53 14.59 7.21 5.68
C GLY A 53 14.54 8.74 5.68
N ILE A 54 13.39 9.33 5.31
CA ILE A 54 13.20 10.78 5.21
C ILE A 54 12.16 11.26 6.21
N SER A 55 10.94 10.72 6.16
CA SER A 55 9.84 11.16 7.02
C SER A 55 10.12 10.85 8.48
N ASP A 56 9.83 11.83 9.33
CA ASP A 56 9.93 11.69 10.77
C ASP A 56 8.63 11.16 11.38
N ARG A 57 8.68 10.87 12.68
CA ARG A 57 7.56 10.38 13.46
C ARG A 57 6.42 11.40 13.56
N ALA A 58 6.73 12.69 13.62
CA ALA A 58 5.72 13.72 13.76
C ALA A 58 4.87 13.83 12.48
N ASP A 59 5.51 13.78 11.32
CA ASP A 59 4.88 13.74 10.01
C ASP A 59 3.95 12.52 9.88
N VAL A 60 4.45 11.33 10.23
CA VAL A 60 3.64 10.11 10.22
C VAL A 60 2.45 10.23 11.15
N THR A 61 2.65 10.74 12.37
CA THR A 61 1.57 10.94 13.34
C THR A 61 0.50 11.89 12.78
N ALA A 62 0.90 13.00 12.18
CA ALA A 62 -0.02 13.95 11.57
C ALA A 62 -0.81 13.35 10.39
N VAL A 63 -0.17 12.47 9.59
CA VAL A 63 -0.86 11.72 8.53
C VAL A 63 -1.90 10.78 9.14
N ILE A 64 -1.52 9.99 10.15
CA ILE A 64 -2.40 9.03 10.83
C ILE A 64 -3.62 9.72 11.43
N GLU A 65 -3.43 10.86 12.11
CA GLU A 65 -4.51 11.67 12.66
C GLU A 65 -5.49 12.15 11.58
N ARG A 66 -4.98 12.43 10.37
CA ARG A 66 -5.78 12.90 9.23
C ARG A 66 -6.58 11.78 8.56
N VAL A 67 -6.00 10.59 8.39
CA VAL A 67 -6.72 9.46 7.74
C VAL A 67 -7.72 8.78 8.67
N GLY A 68 -7.59 8.94 9.98
CA GLY A 68 -8.49 8.30 10.96
C GLY A 68 -8.26 6.78 11.06
N GLY A 69 -8.84 6.14 12.07
CA GLY A 69 -8.68 4.67 12.27
C GLY A 69 -7.46 4.26 13.10
N TYR A 70 -7.04 5.12 14.03
CA TYR A 70 -5.87 4.92 14.89
C TYR A 70 -6.06 3.83 15.94
N THR A 71 -5.12 2.88 15.95
CA THR A 71 -4.87 2.02 17.10
C THR A 71 -3.37 2.08 17.36
N SER A 72 -2.88 3.07 18.11
CA SER A 72 -1.51 2.97 18.59
C SER A 72 -1.43 1.89 19.63
N ASP A 73 -0.71 0.84 19.25
CA ASP A 73 -0.02 0.05 20.22
C ASP A 73 1.14 0.90 20.80
N GLN A 74 0.84 1.71 21.82
CA GLN A 74 1.85 2.51 22.53
C GLN A 74 2.85 1.63 23.30
N THR A 75 2.67 0.30 23.32
CA THR A 75 3.59 -0.59 24.04
C THR A 75 4.96 -0.70 23.37
N THR A 76 5.04 -0.41 22.06
CA THR A 76 6.31 -0.41 21.34
C THR A 76 6.62 0.98 20.80
N PRO A 77 7.54 1.74 21.43
CA PRO A 77 7.85 3.10 20.99
C PRO A 77 8.50 3.14 19.60
N THR A 78 8.84 2.00 19.01
CA THR A 78 9.46 1.89 17.69
C THR A 78 8.43 1.67 16.57
N ARG A 79 7.13 1.58 16.86
CA ARG A 79 6.11 1.32 15.83
C ARG A 79 4.87 2.17 16.01
N SER A 80 4.19 2.46 14.90
CA SER A 80 2.84 3.01 14.89
C SER A 80 2.00 2.26 13.89
N ALA A 81 0.81 1.86 14.32
CA ALA A 81 -0.12 1.09 13.52
C ALA A 81 -1.46 1.82 13.36
N PHE A 82 -2.09 1.67 12.21
CA PHE A 82 -3.38 2.29 11.91
C PHE A 82 -4.06 1.55 10.77
N SER A 83 -5.37 1.73 10.64
CA SER A 83 -6.14 1.17 9.53
C SER A 83 -6.58 2.28 8.58
N LEU A 84 -6.47 2.03 7.27
CA LEU A 84 -7.10 2.88 6.26
C LEU A 84 -8.52 2.36 6.01
N ARG A 85 -9.51 3.25 6.13
CA ARG A 85 -10.93 2.91 6.00
C ARG A 85 -11.54 3.41 4.70
N ASP A 86 -12.55 2.70 4.22
CA ASP A 86 -13.40 3.20 3.14
C ASP A 86 -14.38 4.28 3.63
N ARG A 87 -15.19 4.81 2.70
CA ARG A 87 -16.22 5.82 3.01
C ARG A 87 -17.34 5.29 3.92
N ALA A 88 -17.54 3.98 3.96
CA ALA A 88 -18.51 3.33 4.85
C ALA A 88 -17.91 3.06 6.25
N GLY A 89 -16.63 3.37 6.46
CA GLY A 89 -15.92 3.15 7.73
C GLY A 89 -15.34 1.75 7.89
N SER A 90 -15.35 0.92 6.84
CA SER A 90 -14.77 -0.43 6.86
C SER A 90 -13.27 -0.40 6.67
N ASP A 91 -12.52 -1.15 7.48
CA ASP A 91 -11.07 -1.22 7.35
C ASP A 91 -10.66 -1.95 6.05
N LEU A 92 -9.98 -1.24 5.16
CA LEU A 92 -9.47 -1.78 3.89
C LEU A 92 -8.05 -2.32 4.03
N PHE A 93 -7.20 -1.55 4.71
CA PHE A 93 -5.79 -1.85 4.89
C PHE A 93 -5.39 -1.65 6.35
N PHE A 94 -4.48 -2.49 6.82
CA PHE A 94 -3.74 -2.25 8.05
C PHE A 94 -2.36 -1.74 7.67
N VAL A 95 -1.85 -0.76 8.39
CA VAL A 95 -0.59 -0.08 8.08
C VAL A 95 0.27 -0.02 9.32
N VAL A 96 1.56 -0.28 9.17
CA VAL A 96 2.56 -0.14 10.22
C VAL A 96 3.72 0.72 9.71
N ALA A 97 4.00 1.79 10.43
CA ALA A 97 5.24 2.54 10.31
C ALA A 97 6.19 2.06 11.41
N ASP A 98 7.33 1.51 11.01
CA ASP A 98 8.41 1.12 11.90
C ASP A 98 9.47 2.22 11.91
N PHE A 99 9.84 2.71 13.09
CA PHE A 99 10.76 3.83 13.32
C PHE A 99 12.18 3.37 13.65
N ASN A 100 12.59 2.17 13.25
CA ASN A 100 13.93 1.64 13.49
C ASN A 100 15.02 2.22 12.56
N PHE A 101 15.05 3.55 12.34
CA PHE A 101 16.09 4.21 11.52
C PHE A 101 16.93 5.16 12.37
N ALA A 102 18.26 4.95 12.38
CA ALA A 102 19.37 5.75 12.95
C ALA A 102 19.21 6.38 14.35
N ASP A 103 18.13 7.14 14.57
CA ASP A 103 17.79 7.94 15.75
C ASP A 103 16.47 7.49 16.42
N GLY A 104 15.77 6.50 15.85
CA GLY A 104 14.46 6.08 16.33
C GLY A 104 13.32 7.06 15.98
N GLN A 105 13.64 8.16 15.29
CA GLN A 105 12.71 9.24 14.97
C GLN A 105 12.21 9.16 13.53
N ARG A 106 12.99 8.57 12.63
CA ARG A 106 12.61 8.42 11.22
C ARG A 106 12.04 7.04 10.92
N VAL A 107 11.16 7.00 9.93
CA VAL A 107 10.58 5.75 9.42
C VAL A 107 11.67 4.90 8.79
N GLY A 108 11.94 3.73 9.37
CA GLY A 108 12.80 2.70 8.78
C GLY A 108 12.06 1.83 7.77
N ALA A 109 10.80 1.48 8.05
CA ALA A 109 9.97 0.73 7.13
C ALA A 109 8.50 1.16 7.20
N PHE A 110 7.81 1.04 6.08
CA PHE A 110 6.39 1.31 5.97
C PHE A 110 5.72 0.12 5.30
N THR A 111 4.86 -0.57 6.04
CA THR A 111 4.25 -1.83 5.62
C THR A 111 2.74 -1.70 5.59
N VAL A 112 2.13 -2.21 4.53
CA VAL A 112 0.69 -2.12 4.27
C VAL A 112 0.17 -3.52 4.00
N TRP A 113 -0.77 -3.98 4.83
CA TRP A 113 -1.48 -5.24 4.68
C TRP A 113 -2.88 -4.97 4.15
N ARG A 114 -3.28 -5.80 3.20
CA ARG A 114 -4.68 -5.86 2.76
C ARG A 114 -5.50 -6.65 3.77
N LEU A 115 -6.58 -6.07 4.27
CA LEU A 115 -7.48 -6.73 5.22
C LEU A 115 -8.68 -7.40 4.54
N VAL A 116 -9.13 -6.86 3.40
CA VAL A 116 -10.33 -7.33 2.70
C VAL A 116 -10.07 -7.62 1.22
N ALA A 117 -10.82 -8.56 0.66
CA ALA A 117 -10.63 -9.04 -0.70
C ALA A 117 -11.00 -8.02 -1.80
N ASN A 118 -11.63 -6.90 -1.47
CA ASN A 118 -11.91 -5.82 -2.42
C ASN A 118 -10.92 -4.64 -2.32
N ALA A 119 -10.06 -4.62 -1.29
CA ALA A 119 -9.00 -3.64 -1.18
C ALA A 119 -7.85 -4.02 -2.11
N ASP A 120 -7.41 -3.08 -2.95
CA ASP A 120 -6.44 -3.35 -4.01
C ASP A 120 -5.10 -2.65 -3.70
N LEU A 121 -4.08 -3.46 -3.39
CA LEU A 121 -2.69 -3.02 -3.24
C LEU A 121 -1.95 -3.06 -4.57
N GLY A 122 -2.65 -3.29 -5.68
CA GLY A 122 -2.07 -3.65 -6.96
C GLY A 122 -1.84 -5.15 -7.10
N GLN A 123 -1.29 -5.51 -8.24
CA GLN A 123 -0.99 -6.86 -8.67
C GLN A 123 0.48 -6.96 -9.09
N LEU A 124 0.98 -8.19 -9.21
CA LEU A 124 2.37 -8.43 -9.59
C LEU A 124 2.76 -7.77 -10.92
N SER A 125 1.86 -7.72 -11.91
CA SER A 125 2.11 -7.03 -13.18
C SER A 125 2.34 -5.54 -13.03
N ASP A 126 1.75 -4.87 -12.04
CA ASP A 126 1.98 -3.43 -11.83
C ASP A 126 3.44 -3.17 -11.46
N LEU A 127 4.02 -4.03 -10.62
CA LEU A 127 5.44 -3.97 -10.25
C LEU A 127 6.35 -4.24 -11.46
N LEU A 128 6.00 -5.22 -12.29
CA LEU A 128 6.80 -5.61 -13.44
C LEU A 128 6.72 -4.59 -14.58
N LEU A 129 5.55 -4.01 -14.82
CA LEU A 129 5.34 -2.95 -15.80
C LEU A 129 6.05 -1.65 -15.41
N ALA A 130 6.21 -1.40 -14.11
CA ALA A 130 7.06 -0.32 -13.60
C ALA A 130 8.57 -0.58 -13.79
N GLY A 131 8.96 -1.69 -14.46
CA GLY A 131 10.34 -2.02 -14.77
C GLY A 131 11.10 -2.68 -13.63
N TYR A 132 10.42 -3.00 -12.51
CA TYR A 132 11.06 -3.71 -11.42
C TYR A 132 11.19 -5.18 -11.75
N THR A 133 12.43 -5.67 -11.77
CA THR A 133 12.70 -7.12 -11.77
C THR A 133 12.88 -7.58 -10.32
N PRO A 134 12.30 -8.73 -9.92
CA PRO A 134 12.55 -9.26 -8.58
C PRO A 134 14.04 -9.58 -8.40
N ASN A 135 14.63 -9.10 -7.31
CA ASN A 135 15.99 -9.47 -6.90
C ASN A 135 15.99 -10.83 -6.23
N ARG A 136 15.02 -11.07 -5.36
CA ARG A 136 14.86 -12.31 -4.59
C ARG A 136 13.43 -12.81 -4.70
N VAL A 137 13.28 -14.13 -4.77
CA VAL A 137 11.98 -14.80 -4.77
C VAL A 137 11.99 -15.86 -3.70
N ILE A 138 11.18 -15.66 -2.67
CA ILE A 138 11.19 -16.47 -1.45
C ILE A 138 9.80 -17.07 -1.33
N ARG A 139 9.73 -18.38 -1.20
CA ARG A 139 8.46 -19.12 -1.14
C ARG A 139 8.35 -19.92 0.13
N SER A 140 7.13 -20.14 0.60
CA SER A 140 6.86 -21.10 1.66
C SER A 140 7.32 -22.51 1.27
N CYS A 141 7.77 -23.29 2.25
CA CYS A 141 8.11 -24.69 2.06
C CYS A 141 6.93 -25.53 1.54
N GLU A 142 7.24 -26.68 0.97
CA GLU A 142 6.23 -27.65 0.54
C GLU A 142 5.37 -28.11 1.73
N GLY A 143 4.07 -28.32 1.50
CA GLY A 143 3.10 -28.69 2.54
C GLY A 143 2.53 -27.52 3.36
N VAL A 144 3.07 -26.30 3.23
CA VAL A 144 2.50 -25.10 3.87
C VAL A 144 1.30 -24.58 3.06
N LEU A 145 0.13 -24.51 3.69
CA LEU A 145 -1.10 -23.95 3.12
C LEU A 145 -1.67 -22.83 4.01
N PRO A 146 -2.12 -21.69 3.44
CA PRO A 146 -2.02 -21.32 2.03
C PRO A 146 -0.55 -21.17 1.61
N ARG A 147 -0.25 -21.42 0.32
CA ARG A 147 1.10 -21.21 -0.20
C ARG A 147 1.40 -19.71 -0.17
N GLN A 148 2.61 -19.36 0.21
CA GLN A 148 3.01 -17.97 0.35
C GLN A 148 4.24 -17.71 -0.50
N MET A 149 4.32 -16.51 -1.05
CA MET A 149 5.49 -16.06 -1.78
C MET A 149 5.75 -14.60 -1.46
N ALA A 150 7.01 -14.27 -1.29
CA ALA A 150 7.49 -12.92 -1.14
C ALA A 150 8.56 -12.65 -2.21
N MET A 151 8.57 -11.42 -2.69
CA MET A 151 9.53 -10.95 -3.67
C MET A 151 10.10 -9.62 -3.20
N THR A 152 11.40 -9.44 -3.39
CA THR A 152 12.05 -8.15 -3.19
C THR A 152 12.39 -7.51 -4.52
N PHE A 153 12.36 -6.18 -4.57
CA PHE A 153 12.53 -5.36 -5.75
C PHE A 153 13.33 -4.10 -5.40
N ALA A 154 13.68 -3.34 -6.43
CA ALA A 154 14.44 -2.09 -6.35
C ALA A 154 15.87 -2.28 -5.80
N PHE A 155 16.64 -1.20 -5.76
CA PHE A 155 18.00 -1.23 -5.24
C PHE A 155 17.99 -1.67 -3.76
N GLU A 156 18.90 -2.58 -3.38
CA GLU A 156 19.04 -3.10 -2.00
C GLU A 156 17.73 -3.66 -1.41
N ASP A 157 16.89 -4.29 -2.22
CA ASP A 157 15.64 -4.94 -1.75
C ASP A 157 14.64 -3.99 -1.07
N ARG A 158 14.72 -2.68 -1.33
CA ARG A 158 13.94 -1.67 -0.61
C ARG A 158 12.42 -1.78 -0.76
N LEU A 159 11.94 -2.55 -1.73
CA LEU A 159 10.53 -2.85 -1.92
C LEU A 159 10.31 -4.35 -1.75
N SER A 160 9.45 -4.77 -0.82
CA SER A 160 9.06 -6.17 -0.64
C SER A 160 7.57 -6.31 -0.86
N ALA A 161 7.17 -7.29 -1.67
CA ALA A 161 5.76 -7.63 -1.92
C ALA A 161 5.51 -9.09 -1.53
N PHE A 162 4.39 -9.33 -0.88
CA PHE A 162 3.97 -10.64 -0.41
C PHE A 162 2.62 -11.03 -1.02
N PHE A 163 2.53 -12.30 -1.38
CA PHE A 163 1.45 -12.90 -2.15
C PHE A 163 0.96 -14.18 -1.47
N LEU A 164 -0.36 -14.30 -1.31
CA LEU A 164 -1.03 -15.54 -0.95
C LEU A 164 -1.44 -16.26 -2.23
N LEU A 165 -0.92 -17.48 -2.42
CA LEU A 165 -1.07 -18.25 -3.65
C LEU A 165 -2.07 -19.38 -3.45
N ARG A 166 -3.13 -19.40 -4.27
CA ARG A 166 -4.09 -20.52 -4.36
C ARG A 166 -3.68 -21.49 -5.46
N ASP A 167 -3.71 -21.02 -6.71
CA ASP A 167 -3.52 -21.86 -7.89
C ASP A 167 -2.13 -21.74 -8.53
N GLY A 168 -1.32 -20.82 -8.01
CA GLY A 168 0.00 -20.48 -8.53
C GLY A 168 0.23 -18.96 -8.52
N LEU A 169 1.35 -18.56 -9.11
CA LEU A 169 1.71 -17.17 -9.30
C LEU A 169 1.48 -16.78 -10.76
N ASN A 170 0.74 -15.71 -11.00
CA ASN A 170 0.49 -15.13 -12.32
C ASN A 170 0.61 -13.58 -12.26
N PRO A 171 0.69 -12.89 -13.41
CA PRO A 171 0.81 -11.42 -13.41
C PRO A 171 -0.37 -10.69 -12.77
N GLN A 172 -1.55 -11.32 -12.68
CA GLN A 172 -2.75 -10.78 -12.04
C GLN A 172 -2.84 -11.14 -10.54
N THR A 173 -1.81 -11.79 -9.98
CA THR A 173 -1.83 -12.21 -8.58
C THR A 173 -1.79 -10.95 -7.71
N PRO A 174 -2.80 -10.75 -6.85
CA PRO A 174 -2.92 -9.51 -6.10
C PRO A 174 -1.90 -9.50 -4.96
N ILE A 175 -1.36 -8.31 -4.70
CA ILE A 175 -0.47 -8.08 -3.58
C ILE A 175 -1.29 -8.14 -2.29
N SER A 176 -0.82 -8.93 -1.33
CA SER A 176 -1.46 -9.11 -0.02
C SER A 176 -0.80 -8.22 1.05
N LEU A 177 0.50 -7.99 0.92
CA LEU A 177 1.27 -7.08 1.76
C LEU A 177 2.34 -6.41 0.91
N LEU A 178 2.52 -5.11 1.11
CA LEU A 178 3.55 -4.31 0.48
C LEU A 178 4.37 -3.58 1.53
N GLU A 179 5.68 -3.63 1.41
CA GLU A 179 6.62 -3.00 2.35
C GLU A 179 7.65 -2.16 1.60
N VAL A 180 7.87 -0.94 2.06
CA VAL A 180 8.92 -0.06 1.57
C VAL A 180 9.88 0.27 2.70
N ARG A 181 11.19 0.19 2.42
CA ARG A 181 12.26 0.34 3.40
C ARG A 181 13.18 1.50 3.10
N ALA A 182 13.70 2.09 4.18
CA ALA A 182 14.78 3.04 4.13
C ALA A 182 16.07 2.34 3.64
N PRO A 183 17.02 3.08 3.03
CA PRO A 183 18.32 2.52 2.69
C PRO A 183 19.02 1.96 3.94
N ASN A 184 19.86 0.93 3.78
CA ASN A 184 20.64 0.32 4.87
C ASN A 184 19.82 -0.36 6.00
N ILE A 185 18.51 -0.54 5.85
CA ILE A 185 17.72 -1.38 6.76
C ILE A 185 17.82 -2.83 6.32
N MET A 186 18.43 -3.67 7.15
CA MET A 186 18.70 -5.07 6.84
C MET A 186 17.58 -6.05 7.18
N TYR A 187 16.59 -5.64 7.97
CA TYR A 187 15.47 -6.51 8.35
C TYR A 187 14.34 -6.39 7.33
N ASP A 188 13.70 -7.53 7.03
CA ASP A 188 12.57 -7.64 6.11
C ASP A 188 11.36 -8.16 6.88
N THR A 189 10.51 -7.24 7.32
CA THR A 189 9.30 -7.56 8.11
C THR A 189 8.30 -8.35 7.27
N ALA A 190 8.27 -8.15 5.95
CA ALA A 190 7.43 -8.92 5.05
C ALA A 190 7.87 -10.40 4.99
N LEU A 191 9.17 -10.66 4.91
CA LEU A 191 9.75 -12.01 4.90
C LEU A 191 9.72 -12.70 6.25
N GLY A 192 9.75 -11.95 7.35
CA GLY A 192 9.64 -12.48 8.71
C GLY A 192 8.38 -13.32 8.95
N ASN A 193 7.35 -13.19 8.10
CA ASN A 193 6.10 -13.96 8.19
C ASN A 193 6.19 -15.39 7.62
N LEU A 194 7.29 -15.74 6.94
CA LEU A 194 7.50 -17.07 6.38
C LEU A 194 8.25 -17.98 7.37
N ASN A 195 7.52 -18.73 8.19
CA ASN A 195 8.10 -19.67 9.19
C ASN A 195 9.07 -20.70 8.59
N CYS A 196 8.83 -21.12 7.34
CA CYS A 196 9.72 -21.98 6.57
C CYS A 196 9.77 -21.43 5.15
N SER A 197 10.97 -21.17 4.65
CA SER A 197 11.14 -20.57 3.33
C SER A 197 12.24 -21.21 2.51
N VAL A 198 12.06 -21.15 1.19
CA VAL A 198 13.04 -21.53 0.19
C VAL A 198 13.23 -20.34 -0.74
N GLU A 199 14.47 -19.89 -0.89
CA GLU A 199 14.82 -18.86 -1.86
C GLU A 199 15.09 -19.50 -3.23
N SER A 200 14.59 -18.84 -4.27
CA SER A 200 14.74 -19.26 -5.66
C SER A 200 15.08 -18.05 -6.52
N ARG A 201 15.72 -18.29 -7.66
CA ARG A 201 15.95 -17.23 -8.64
C ARG A 201 14.63 -16.83 -9.29
N TRP A 202 14.51 -15.55 -9.66
CA TRP A 202 13.49 -15.14 -10.61
C TRP A 202 13.77 -15.81 -11.95
N GLN A 203 12.74 -16.43 -12.53
CA GLN A 203 12.86 -17.18 -13.79
C GLN A 203 11.91 -16.61 -14.86
N GLY A 204 11.22 -15.50 -14.57
CA GLY A 204 10.28 -14.86 -15.49
C GLY A 204 8.91 -15.54 -15.55
N PHE A 205 8.08 -15.05 -16.47
CA PHE A 205 6.87 -15.76 -16.90
C PHE A 205 7.12 -16.37 -18.26
N ALA A 206 6.93 -17.69 -18.40
CA ALA A 206 6.51 -18.25 -19.67
C ALA A 206 5.02 -18.63 -19.57
N ALA A 207 4.36 -18.82 -20.71
CA ALA A 207 2.91 -19.05 -20.79
C ALA A 207 2.37 -20.24 -19.96
N LEU A 208 3.24 -21.10 -19.43
CA LEU A 208 2.89 -22.30 -18.65
C LEU A 208 3.65 -22.42 -17.32
N TRP A 209 4.35 -21.37 -16.90
CA TRP A 209 5.21 -21.44 -15.73
C TRP A 209 4.41 -21.39 -14.43
N ARG A 210 4.48 -22.50 -13.69
CA ARG A 210 3.91 -22.60 -12.35
C ARG A 210 5.05 -22.76 -11.36
N TYR A 211 5.30 -21.72 -10.55
CA TYR A 211 6.23 -21.80 -9.42
C TYR A 211 5.86 -22.89 -8.39
N PHE A 212 4.61 -23.33 -8.44
CA PHE A 212 4.16 -24.53 -7.78
C PHE A 212 3.27 -25.33 -8.75
N PRO A 213 3.51 -26.64 -8.97
CA PRO A 213 2.54 -27.46 -9.67
C PRO A 213 1.19 -27.36 -8.93
N GLY A 214 0.11 -27.19 -9.71
CA GLY A 214 -1.24 -27.18 -9.16
C GLY A 214 -1.46 -28.50 -8.44
N ILE A 215 -2.08 -28.46 -7.25
CA ILE A 215 -2.64 -29.68 -6.67
C ILE A 215 -3.87 -29.98 -7.53
N PRO A 216 -3.97 -31.18 -8.14
CA PRO A 216 -5.12 -31.55 -8.97
C PRO A 216 -6.43 -31.51 -8.19
#